data_AF-A0A8X8AS46-F1
#
_entry.id   AF-A0A8X8AS46-F1
#
_cell.length_a   1.000
_cell.length_b   1.000
_cell.length_c   1.000
_cell.angle_alpha   90.00
_cell.angle_beta   90.00
_cell.angle_gamma   90.00
#
_symmetry.space_group_name_H-M   'P 1'
#
loop_
_entity.id
_entity.type
_entity.pdbx_description
1 polymer ?
#
loop_
_entity_poly.entity_id
_entity_poly.type
_entity_poly.pdbx_seq_one_letter_code
_entity_poly.pdbx_strand_id
1 'polypeptide(L)'
;MTMGLSINGFLYYGAWAPSHSSTPVFVCFDVRHERLSFITTEVLVLERYTILIEYKGKLAVIVPHHLGRGSYFDRFDLWILEDVEKHDWSRQTFELPMSLPFSLGMGKSMTSQGTNKAGEIVFSPTTLPYRAQPFYVFYYNPDTKDMRRVRIHG
;
A
#
# COMPACT_ATOMS: atom_id res chain seq x y z
N MET A 1 -6.63 10.35 3.53
CA MET A 1 -7.62 9.44 2.92
C MET A 1 -6.89 8.51 1.98
N THR A 2 -7.25 7.23 1.99
CA THR A 2 -6.70 6.26 1.04
C THR A 2 -7.45 6.38 -0.29
N MET A 3 -6.82 5.99 -1.39
CA MET A 3 -7.59 5.70 -2.62
C MET A 3 -8.42 4.44 -2.38
N GLY A 4 -9.65 4.41 -2.89
CA GLY A 4 -10.51 3.25 -2.79
C GLY A 4 -9.99 2.08 -3.62
N LEU A 5 -10.16 0.86 -3.13
CA LEU A 5 -9.73 -0.37 -3.77
C LEU A 5 -10.92 -1.31 -3.94
N SER A 6 -11.14 -1.80 -5.16
CA SER A 6 -12.17 -2.81 -5.40
C SER A 6 -11.54 -4.20 -5.54
N ILE A 7 -12.06 -5.16 -4.77
CA ILE A 7 -11.65 -6.58 -4.82
C ILE A 7 -12.92 -7.43 -4.81
N ASN A 8 -13.10 -8.27 -5.82
CA ASN A 8 -14.17 -9.28 -5.85
C ASN A 8 -15.59 -8.76 -5.55
N GLY A 9 -15.93 -7.55 -6.00
CA GLY A 9 -17.25 -6.94 -5.76
C GLY A 9 -17.40 -6.17 -4.44
N PHE A 10 -16.34 -6.08 -3.64
CA PHE A 10 -16.27 -5.22 -2.46
C PHE A 10 -15.42 -3.99 -2.74
N LEU A 11 -15.83 -2.84 -2.21
CA LEU A 11 -15.06 -1.60 -2.23
C LEU A 11 -14.52 -1.30 -0.83
N TYR A 12 -13.21 -1.11 -0.73
CA TYR A 12 -12.50 -0.82 0.50
C TYR A 12 -11.91 0.59 0.48
N TYR A 13 -12.09 1.36 1.54
CA TYR A 13 -11.43 2.67 1.69
C TYR A 13 -11.35 3.09 3.15
N GLY A 14 -10.34 3.88 3.50
CA GLY A 14 -10.18 4.45 4.84
C GLY A 14 -11.10 5.65 5.06
N ALA A 15 -11.80 5.68 6.18
CA ALA A 15 -12.67 6.77 6.62
C ALA A 15 -12.51 7.04 8.12
N TRP A 16 -13.14 8.11 8.61
CA TRP A 16 -13.22 8.42 10.04
C TRP A 16 -14.61 8.07 10.55
N ALA A 17 -14.67 7.32 11.65
CA ALA A 17 -15.95 7.03 12.30
C ALA A 17 -16.57 8.32 12.88
N PRO A 18 -17.90 8.52 12.84
CA PRO A 18 -18.55 9.76 13.27
C PRO A 18 -18.54 10.07 14.78
N SER A 19 -18.01 9.20 15.64
CA SER A 19 -18.08 9.35 17.11
C SER A 19 -16.98 10.25 17.68
N HIS A 20 -17.18 10.73 18.93
CA HIS A 20 -16.37 11.74 19.63
C HIS A 20 -14.86 11.47 19.72
N SER A 21 -14.43 10.22 19.49
CA SER A 21 -13.04 9.86 19.27
C SER A 21 -12.92 9.43 17.81
N SER A 22 -12.61 10.36 16.90
CA SER A 22 -12.43 10.11 15.46
C SER A 22 -11.49 8.93 15.26
N THR A 23 -12.04 7.71 15.16
CA THR A 23 -11.24 6.49 15.06
C THR A 23 -11.22 6.14 13.59
N PRO A 24 -10.04 6.04 12.98
CA PRO A 24 -9.97 5.72 11.58
C PRO A 24 -10.34 4.24 11.38
N VAL A 25 -11.18 3.98 10.38
CA VAL A 25 -11.70 2.64 10.06
C VAL A 25 -11.57 2.38 8.57
N PHE A 26 -11.45 1.11 8.20
CA PHE A 26 -11.72 0.72 6.82
C PHE A 26 -13.21 0.50 6.65
N VAL A 27 -13.79 1.17 5.67
CA VAL A 27 -15.13 0.85 5.17
C VAL A 27 -15.00 -0.29 4.17
N CYS A 28 -15.86 -1.28 4.31
CA CYS A 28 -16.09 -2.34 3.34
C CYS A 28 -17.51 -2.19 2.81
N PHE A 29 -17.65 -1.96 1.52
CA PHE A 29 -18.94 -1.81 0.86
C PHE A 29 -19.15 -2.97 -0.11
N ASP A 30 -20.13 -3.83 0.19
CA ASP A 30 -20.62 -4.85 -0.73
C ASP A 30 -21.42 -4.17 -1.84
N VAL A 31 -20.84 -4.09 -3.03
CA VAL A 31 -21.44 -3.40 -4.17
C VAL A 31 -22.70 -4.13 -4.66
N ARG A 32 -22.77 -5.45 -4.50
CA ARG A 32 -23.88 -6.27 -5.00
C ARG A 32 -25.12 -6.14 -4.13
N HIS A 33 -24.94 -6.11 -2.81
CA HIS A 33 -26.05 -6.06 -1.85
C HIS A 33 -26.24 -4.67 -1.23
N GLU A 34 -25.40 -3.70 -1.60
CA GLU A 34 -25.38 -2.33 -1.06
C GLU A 34 -25.25 -2.29 0.46
N ARG A 35 -24.44 -3.21 1.02
CA ARG A 35 -24.25 -3.33 2.47
C ARG A 35 -22.90 -2.76 2.87
N LEU A 36 -22.92 -1.95 3.93
CA LEU A 36 -21.73 -1.33 4.48
C LEU A 36 -21.35 -2.01 5.81
N SER A 37 -20.08 -2.36 5.94
CA SER A 37 -19.46 -2.80 7.19
C SER A 37 -18.16 -2.03 7.44
N PHE A 38 -17.64 -2.15 8.67
CA PHE A 38 -16.47 -1.41 9.12
C PHE A 38 -15.46 -2.37 9.72
N ILE A 39 -14.20 -2.23 9.32
CA ILE A 39 -13.08 -3.00 9.85
C ILE A 39 -12.23 -2.04 10.68
N THR A 40 -12.17 -2.32 11.98
CA THR A 40 -11.33 -1.60 12.93
C THR A 40 -9.90 -2.14 12.87
N THR A 41 -8.91 -1.26 12.81
CA THR A 41 -7.50 -1.68 12.77
C THR A 41 -6.58 -0.58 13.28
N GLU A 42 -5.49 -0.99 13.94
CA GLU A 42 -4.41 -0.09 14.35
C GLU A 42 -3.61 0.44 13.16
N VAL A 43 -3.68 -0.23 11.99
CA VAL A 43 -2.98 0.16 10.76
C VAL A 43 -3.27 1.60 10.37
N LEU A 44 -4.52 2.04 10.54
CA LEU A 44 -4.95 3.40 10.20
C LEU A 44 -4.70 4.41 11.31
N VAL A 45 -4.58 3.95 12.57
CA VAL A 45 -4.30 4.81 13.74
C VAL A 45 -2.92 5.45 13.64
N LEU A 46 -2.02 4.85 12.87
CA LEU A 46 -0.66 5.38 12.67
C LEU A 46 -0.64 6.76 11.97
N GLU A 47 -1.75 7.24 11.39
CA GLU A 47 -1.83 8.48 10.59
C GLU A 47 -0.72 8.59 9.52
N ARG A 48 -0.20 7.44 9.11
CA ARG A 48 0.89 7.31 8.15
C ARG A 48 0.31 7.34 6.74
N TYR A 49 1.14 7.76 5.79
CA TYR A 49 0.87 7.51 4.38
C TYR A 49 0.79 5.98 4.20
N THR A 50 -0.35 5.48 3.74
CA THR A 50 -0.60 4.05 3.51
C THR A 50 -1.13 3.82 2.11
N ILE A 51 -0.80 2.66 1.54
CA ILE A 51 -1.22 2.28 0.19
C ILE A 51 -2.07 1.02 0.31
N LEU A 52 -3.32 1.09 -0.17
CA LEU A 52 -4.20 -0.08 -0.24
C LEU A 52 -3.92 -0.84 -1.52
N ILE A 53 -3.72 -2.14 -1.39
CA ILE A 53 -3.48 -3.02 -2.52
C ILE A 53 -4.25 -4.33 -2.39
N GLU A 54 -4.48 -4.96 -3.54
CA GLU A 54 -4.87 -6.36 -3.60
C GLU A 54 -3.59 -7.21 -3.60
N TYR A 55 -3.49 -8.11 -2.63
CA TYR A 55 -2.35 -9.00 -2.46
C TYR A 55 -2.84 -10.44 -2.32
N LYS A 56 -2.56 -11.27 -3.34
CA LYS A 56 -2.96 -12.69 -3.37
C LYS A 56 -4.47 -12.88 -3.12
N GLY A 57 -5.30 -12.01 -3.70
CA GLY A 57 -6.76 -12.03 -3.57
C GLY A 57 -7.33 -11.43 -2.28
N LYS A 58 -6.47 -10.91 -1.40
CA LYS A 58 -6.85 -10.31 -0.11
C LYS A 58 -6.61 -8.81 -0.08
N LEU A 59 -7.35 -8.11 0.77
CA LEU A 59 -7.05 -6.72 1.10
C LEU A 59 -5.74 -6.67 1.87
N ALA A 60 -4.82 -5.82 1.40
CA ALA A 60 -3.59 -5.54 2.13
C ALA A 60 -3.26 -4.05 2.13
N VAL A 61 -2.45 -3.65 3.10
CA VAL A 61 -2.01 -2.28 3.31
C VAL A 61 -0.50 -2.24 3.41
N ILE A 62 0.13 -1.42 2.59
CA ILE A 62 1.56 -1.11 2.67
C ILE A 62 1.75 0.12 3.55
N VAL A 63 2.60 -0.02 4.57
CA VAL A 63 2.95 1.04 5.53
C VAL A 63 4.46 1.30 5.46
N PRO A 64 4.92 2.39 4.82
CA PRO A 64 6.33 2.74 4.79
C PRO A 64 6.85 3.15 6.19
N HIS A 65 8.04 2.69 6.57
CA HIS A 65 8.62 2.97 7.89
C HIS A 65 9.19 4.39 8.02
N HIS A 66 9.67 4.98 6.93
CA HIS A 66 10.35 6.27 6.93
C HIS A 66 9.61 7.29 6.06
N LEU A 67 8.85 8.18 6.72
CA LEU A 67 7.97 9.17 6.08
C LEU A 67 8.47 10.62 6.23
N GLY A 68 9.71 10.79 6.67
CA GLY A 68 10.34 12.10 6.87
C GLY A 68 10.74 12.77 5.55
N ARG A 69 10.91 14.09 5.56
CA ARG A 69 11.45 14.79 4.40
C ARG A 69 12.90 14.33 4.18
N GLY A 70 13.18 13.77 3.00
CA GLY A 70 14.51 13.22 2.70
C GLY A 70 14.71 11.75 3.14
N SER A 71 13.67 11.02 3.55
CA SER A 71 13.82 9.59 3.81
C SER A 71 13.85 8.73 2.54
N TYR A 72 14.52 7.59 2.65
CA TYR A 72 14.51 6.51 1.66
C TYR A 72 13.22 5.69 1.83
N PHE A 73 12.77 5.06 0.73
CA PHE A 73 11.79 3.99 0.77
C PHE A 73 12.54 2.66 0.79
N ASP A 74 13.07 2.30 1.95
CA ASP A 74 13.94 1.14 2.16
C ASP A 74 13.29 0.04 3.01
N ARG A 75 12.19 0.36 3.70
CA ARG A 75 11.44 -0.61 4.51
C ARG A 75 9.95 -0.30 4.54
N PHE A 76 9.13 -1.34 4.46
CA PHE A 76 7.69 -1.23 4.63
C PHE A 76 7.13 -2.44 5.38
N ASP A 77 6.03 -2.23 6.09
CA ASP A 77 5.18 -3.32 6.57
C ASP A 77 4.08 -3.60 5.54
N LEU A 78 3.81 -4.88 5.31
CA LEU A 78 2.64 -5.37 4.61
C LEU A 78 1.69 -5.95 5.66
N TRP A 79 0.53 -5.32 5.79
CA TRP A 79 -0.57 -5.80 6.62
C TRP A 79 -1.60 -6.47 5.74
N ILE A 80 -1.94 -7.73 6.01
CA ILE A 80 -2.87 -8.51 5.20
C ILE A 80 -4.09 -8.82 6.05
N LEU A 81 -5.29 -8.51 5.54
CA LEU A 81 -6.54 -8.88 6.20
C LEU A 81 -6.78 -10.38 5.96
N GLU A 82 -6.57 -11.18 7.00
CA GLU A 82 -6.70 -12.64 6.93
C GLU A 82 -8.16 -13.09 7.08
N ASP A 83 -8.91 -12.40 7.94
CA ASP A 83 -10.32 -12.69 8.21
C ASP A 83 -11.11 -11.37 8.33
N VAL A 84 -12.01 -11.14 7.37
CA VAL A 84 -12.82 -9.92 7.28
C VAL A 84 -13.87 -9.84 8.38
N GLU A 85 -14.35 -10.96 8.92
CA GLU A 85 -15.39 -10.98 9.96
C GLU A 85 -14.78 -10.81 11.34
N LYS A 86 -13.61 -11.42 11.58
CA LYS A 86 -12.88 -11.30 12.85
C LYS A 86 -12.01 -10.05 12.92
N HIS A 87 -11.90 -9.30 11.82
CA HIS A 87 -10.98 -8.17 11.68
C HIS A 87 -9.52 -8.57 11.98
N ASP A 88 -9.13 -9.77 11.58
CA ASP A 88 -7.81 -10.32 11.91
C ASP A 88 -6.77 -9.96 10.83
N TRP A 89 -5.63 -9.44 11.27
CA TRP A 89 -4.57 -8.95 10.39
C TRP A 89 -3.24 -9.64 10.68
N SER A 90 -2.57 -10.11 9.63
CA SER A 90 -1.17 -10.50 9.72
C SER A 90 -0.27 -9.34 9.31
N ARG A 91 0.93 -9.26 9.92
CA ARG A 91 1.95 -8.24 9.60
C ARG A 91 3.24 -8.91 9.17
N GLN A 92 3.79 -8.46 8.04
CA GLN A 92 5.11 -8.85 7.56
C GLN A 92 5.93 -7.58 7.29
N THR A 93 7.19 -7.58 7.69
CA THR A 93 8.10 -6.44 7.45
C THR A 93 9.10 -6.83 6.37
N PHE A 94 9.24 -5.96 5.37
CA PHE A 94 10.13 -6.16 4.23
C PHE A 94 11.16 -5.05 4.16
N GLU A 95 12.41 -5.45 3.98
CA GLU A 95 13.53 -4.56 3.68
C GLU A 95 13.83 -4.60 2.19
N LEU A 96 14.02 -3.42 1.61
CA LEU A 96 14.31 -3.22 0.20
C LEU A 96 15.82 -3.02 0.02
N PRO A 97 16.42 -3.56 -1.05
CA PRO A 97 17.84 -3.37 -1.30
C PRO A 97 18.21 -1.89 -1.45
N MET A 98 19.14 -1.41 -0.61
CA MET A 98 19.68 -0.03 -0.63
C MET A 98 20.37 0.35 -1.96
N SER A 99 20.73 -0.64 -2.78
CA SER A 99 21.40 -0.45 -4.07
C SER A 99 20.50 0.16 -5.16
N LEU A 100 19.19 0.23 -4.92
CA LEU A 100 18.22 0.76 -5.87
C LEU A 100 17.88 2.21 -5.52
N PRO A 101 17.75 3.10 -6.52
CA PRO A 101 17.78 4.54 -6.29
C PRO A 101 16.41 5.03 -5.83
N PHE A 102 15.97 4.63 -4.64
CA PHE A 102 14.96 5.40 -3.93
C PHE A 102 15.64 6.67 -3.42
N SER A 103 15.99 7.60 -4.33
CA SER A 103 16.59 8.90 -4.01
C SER A 103 15.91 9.54 -2.79
N LEU A 104 16.71 10.21 -1.95
CA LEU A 104 16.27 10.99 -0.81
C LEU A 104 14.95 11.73 -1.11
N GLY A 105 13.90 11.45 -0.33
CA GLY A 105 12.58 12.08 -0.47
C GLY A 105 11.53 11.24 -1.20
N MET A 106 11.87 10.01 -1.64
CA MET A 106 10.88 9.08 -2.20
C MET A 106 10.06 8.32 -1.15
N GLY A 107 10.39 8.37 0.14
CA GLY A 107 9.64 7.65 1.20
C GLY A 107 8.12 7.87 1.20
N LYS A 108 7.64 9.08 0.84
CA LYS A 108 6.22 9.44 0.68
C LYS A 108 5.75 9.55 -0.76
N SER A 109 6.65 9.35 -1.71
CA SER A 109 6.43 9.60 -3.13
C SER A 109 6.34 8.30 -3.93
N MET A 110 5.98 7.20 -3.27
CA MET A 110 5.79 5.88 -3.89
C MET A 110 4.34 5.45 -3.74
N THR A 111 3.76 4.91 -4.79
CA THR A 111 2.46 4.25 -4.78
C THR A 111 2.60 2.82 -5.30
N SER A 112 1.55 2.02 -5.11
CA SER A 112 1.47 0.66 -5.63
C SER A 112 0.08 0.43 -6.23
N GLN A 113 0.05 -0.30 -7.33
CA GLN A 113 -1.18 -0.79 -7.96
C GLN A 113 -1.49 -2.25 -7.54
N GLY A 114 -0.75 -2.78 -6.58
CA GLY A 114 -0.85 -4.16 -6.12
C GLY A 114 0.17 -5.08 -6.77
N THR A 115 -0.25 -6.32 -7.02
CA THR A 115 0.63 -7.39 -7.47
C THR A 115 0.45 -7.74 -8.93
N ASN A 116 1.52 -8.19 -9.58
CA ASN A 116 1.41 -8.81 -10.90
C ASN A 116 1.08 -10.31 -10.80
N LYS A 117 0.91 -10.98 -11.96
CA LYS A 117 0.61 -12.42 -12.02
C LYS A 117 1.68 -13.32 -11.39
N ALA A 118 2.90 -12.82 -11.20
CA ALA A 118 3.99 -13.54 -10.55
C ALA A 118 4.01 -13.31 -9.02
N GLY A 119 3.08 -12.52 -8.48
CA GLY A 119 3.04 -12.17 -7.06
C GLY A 119 4.03 -11.08 -6.65
N GLU A 120 4.71 -10.44 -7.60
CA GLU A 120 5.59 -9.31 -7.31
C GLU A 120 4.74 -8.07 -7.00
N ILE A 121 5.05 -7.37 -5.90
CA ILE A 121 4.46 -6.07 -5.58
C ILE A 121 5.05 -5.02 -6.51
N VAL A 122 4.18 -4.28 -7.20
CA VAL A 122 4.58 -3.26 -8.17
C VAL A 122 4.55 -1.90 -7.50
N PHE A 123 5.69 -1.21 -7.50
CA PHE A 123 5.83 0.15 -6.99
C PHE A 123 6.16 1.13 -8.09
N SER A 124 5.63 2.34 -8.00
CA SER A 124 5.96 3.45 -8.90
C SER A 124 6.01 4.78 -8.15
N PRO A 125 6.83 5.74 -8.58
CA PRO A 125 6.77 7.10 -8.07
C PRO A 125 5.39 7.72 -8.29
N THR A 126 4.93 8.56 -7.35
CA THR A 126 3.68 9.33 -7.47
C THR A 126 3.83 10.57 -8.34
N THR A 127 5.07 11.00 -8.60
CA THR A 127 5.38 12.18 -9.40
C THR A 127 6.43 11.82 -10.47
N LEU A 128 6.36 12.54 -11.59
CA LEU A 128 7.39 12.44 -12.62
C LEU A 128 8.66 13.16 -12.16
N PRO A 129 9.84 12.64 -12.48
CA PRO A 129 11.07 13.31 -12.14
C PRO A 129 11.24 14.61 -12.95
N TYR A 130 11.94 15.60 -12.38
CA TYR A 130 12.24 16.86 -13.07
C TYR A 130 13.12 16.58 -14.30
N ARG A 131 12.88 17.35 -15.39
CA ARG A 131 13.50 17.31 -16.75
C ARG A 131 14.43 16.10 -17.07
N ALA A 132 14.03 15.33 -18.08
CA ALA A 132 14.83 14.31 -18.80
C ALA A 132 15.38 13.12 -17.99
N GLN A 133 14.96 12.95 -16.73
CA GLN A 133 15.28 11.73 -15.99
C GLN A 133 14.39 10.55 -16.41
N PRO A 134 14.93 9.32 -16.48
CA PRO A 134 14.12 8.16 -16.81
C PRO A 134 13.09 7.86 -15.72
N PHE A 135 11.89 7.46 -16.12
CA PHE A 135 10.87 6.93 -15.21
C PHE A 135 11.06 5.42 -15.03
N TYR A 136 10.94 4.94 -13.79
CA TYR A 136 11.11 3.53 -13.44
C TYR A 136 9.91 3.00 -12.68
N VAL A 137 9.55 1.76 -13.01
CA VAL A 137 8.64 0.93 -12.21
C VAL A 137 9.48 -0.15 -11.52
N PHE A 138 9.16 -0.43 -10.26
CA PHE A 138 9.88 -1.40 -9.43
C PHE A 138 8.98 -2.60 -9.18
N TYR A 139 9.58 -3.79 -9.22
CA TYR A 139 8.91 -5.06 -8.93
C TYR A 139 9.67 -5.71 -7.79
N TYR A 140 8.98 -5.94 -6.67
CA TYR A 140 9.51 -6.57 -5.49
C TYR A 140 8.90 -7.95 -5.31
N ASN A 141 9.72 -8.98 -5.21
CA ASN A 141 9.27 -10.33 -4.92
C ASN A 141 9.30 -10.56 -3.39
N PRO A 142 8.15 -10.74 -2.72
CA PRO A 142 8.11 -10.94 -1.27
C PRO A 142 8.74 -12.27 -0.82
N ASP A 143 8.72 -13.28 -1.70
CA ASP A 143 9.18 -14.63 -1.39
C ASP A 143 10.71 -14.72 -1.52
N THR A 144 11.30 -14.15 -2.58
CA THR A 144 12.76 -14.14 -2.78
C THR A 144 13.45 -12.92 -2.16
N LYS A 145 12.68 -11.88 -1.81
CA LYS A 145 13.15 -10.57 -1.34
C LYS A 145 13.99 -9.80 -2.36
N ASP A 146 13.92 -10.20 -3.63
CA ASP A 146 14.60 -9.51 -4.72
C ASP A 146 13.77 -8.33 -5.23
N MET A 147 14.47 -7.31 -5.71
CA MET A 147 13.86 -6.18 -6.38
C MET A 147 14.51 -5.93 -7.73
N ARG A 148 13.69 -5.70 -8.75
CA ARG A 148 14.13 -5.24 -10.07
C ARG A 148 13.43 -3.94 -10.44
N ARG A 149 14.08 -3.14 -11.30
CA ARG A 149 13.51 -1.93 -11.87
C ARG A 149 13.43 -2.05 -13.39
N VAL A 150 12.39 -1.46 -13.96
CA VAL A 150 12.18 -1.39 -15.41
C VAL A 150 12.07 0.07 -15.81
N ARG A 151 12.89 0.50 -16.77
CA ARG A 151 12.79 1.82 -17.37
C ARG A 151 11.58 1.85 -18.30
N ILE A 152 10.74 2.86 -18.16
CA ILE A 152 9.67 3.11 -19.12
C ILE A 152 10.22 4.01 -20.23
N HIS A 153 9.98 3.59 -21.47
CA HIS A 153 10.28 4.36 -22.68
C HIS A 153 8.97 4.98 -23.17
N GLY A 154 8.99 6.28 -23.43
CA GLY A 154 7.88 7.02 -24.04
C GLY A 154 8.02 7.10 -25.55
#